data_AF-A0A8C6HNS0-F1
#
_entry.id   AF-A0A8C6HNS0-F1
#
_cell.length_a   1.000
_cell.length_b   1.000
_cell.length_c   1.000
_cell.angle_alpha   90.00
_cell.angle_beta   90.00
_cell.angle_gamma   90.00
#
_symmetry.space_group_name_H-M   'P 1'
#
loop_
_entity.id
_entity.type
_entity.pdbx_description
1 polymer ?
#
loop_
_entity_poly.entity_id
_entity_poly.type
_entity_poly.pdbx_seq_one_letter_code
_entity_poly.pdbx_strand_id
1 'polypeptide(L)' 'MEHVADERSTWNYFWQQVLDPVWFLFFDGCNLTRESWKTLEQASFSKLKLQHIQAPLSWTLVRPHIYGYAVK' A
#
# COMPACT_ATOMS: atom_id res chain seq x y z
N MET A 1 9.38 -2.76 -4.19
CA MET A 1 8.33 -3.24 -3.29
C MET A 1 7.94 -2.05 -2.44
N GLU A 2 6.67 -1.68 -2.43
CA GLU A 2 6.16 -0.57 -1.62
C GLU A 2 5.01 -1.08 -0.77
N HIS A 3 4.93 -0.63 0.47
CA HIS A 3 3.78 -0.89 1.33
C HIS A 3 2.56 -0.15 0.79
N VAL A 4 1.40 -0.81 0.84
CA VAL A 4 0.14 -0.23 0.41
C VAL A 4 -1.00 -0.61 1.35
N ALA A 5 -2.12 0.09 1.23
CA ALA A 5 -3.34 -0.28 1.93
C ALA A 5 -3.79 -1.71 1.58
N ASP A 6 -4.35 -2.42 2.56
CA ASP A 6 -4.97 -3.73 2.32
C ASP A 6 -6.27 -3.59 1.52
N GLU A 7 -6.79 -4.72 1.06
CA GLU A 7 -8.06 -4.76 0.36
C GLU A 7 -9.19 -4.24 1.26
N ARG A 8 -10.05 -3.37 0.70
CA ARG A 8 -11.10 -2.65 1.43
C ARG A 8 -12.11 -3.53 2.17
N SER A 9 -12.20 -4.81 1.79
CA SER A 9 -13.09 -5.80 2.40
C SER A 9 -12.48 -6.47 3.66
N THR A 10 -11.25 -6.11 4.03
CA THR A 10 -10.52 -6.74 5.13
C THR A 10 -10.61 -5.94 6.43
N TRP A 11 -10.58 -6.65 7.56
CA TRP A 11 -10.41 -6.03 8.89
C TRP A 11 -9.09 -5.27 9.02
N ASN A 12 -8.06 -5.68 8.27
CA ASN A 12 -6.78 -5.00 8.27
C ASN A 12 -6.91 -3.58 7.70
N TYR A 13 -7.65 -3.40 6.60
CA TYR A 13 -7.93 -2.08 6.04
C TYR A 13 -8.67 -1.17 7.02
N PHE A 14 -9.64 -1.70 7.77
CA PHE A 14 -10.32 -0.93 8.81
C PHE A 14 -9.34 -0.40 9.87
N TRP A 15 -8.47 -1.27 10.40
CA TRP A 15 -7.48 -0.85 11.39
C TRP A 15 -6.39 0.06 10.82
N GLN A 16 -6.00 -0.13 9.56
CA GLN A 16 -5.13 0.80 8.86
C GLN A 16 -5.73 2.20 8.84
N GLN A 17 -7.03 2.36 8.53
CA GLN A 17 -7.71 3.66 8.56
C GLN A 17 -7.76 4.28 9.96
N VAL A 18 -8.05 3.49 10.98
CA VAL A 18 -8.14 3.97 12.37
C VAL A 18 -6.77 4.42 12.89
N LEU A 19 -5.71 3.69 12.54
CA LEU A 19 -4.35 3.93 13.04
C LEU A 19 -3.53 4.87 12.15
N ASP A 20 -3.97 5.16 10.93
CA ASP A 20 -3.28 6.03 9.96
C ASP A 20 -2.82 7.38 10.53
N PRO A 21 -3.66 8.18 11.22
CA PRO A 21 -3.24 9.49 11.71
C PRO A 21 -2.15 9.40 12.79
N VAL A 22 -2.22 8.36 13.63
CA VAL A 22 -1.18 8.08 14.63
C VAL A 22 0.08 7.60 13.91
N TRP A 23 -0.06 6.70 12.95
CA TRP A 23 1.05 6.16 12.18
C TRP A 23 1.81 7.25 11.42
N PHE A 24 1.08 8.16 10.77
CA PHE A 24 1.66 9.31 10.06
C PHE A 24 2.54 10.18 10.96
N LEU A 25 2.13 10.40 12.22
CA LEU A 25 2.89 11.20 13.18
C LEU A 25 4.14 10.48 13.71
N PHE A 26 4.08 9.16 13.91
CA PHE A 26 5.18 8.38 14.49
C PHE A 26 6.17 7.83 13.45
N PHE A 27 5.74 7.61 12.20
CA PHE A 27 6.54 6.96 11.14
C PHE A 27 6.87 7.92 10.00
N ASP A 28 7.37 9.12 10.31
CA ASP A 28 7.91 10.08 9.34
C ASP A 28 6.95 10.42 8.19
N GLY A 29 5.66 10.57 8.50
CA GLY A 29 4.63 10.85 7.50
C GLY A 29 4.23 9.66 6.63
N CYS A 30 4.58 8.43 7.02
CA CYS A 30 4.15 7.22 6.32
C CYS A 30 2.63 7.05 6.46
N ASN A 31 1.93 6.81 5.34
CA ASN A 31 0.49 6.52 5.31
C ASN A 31 0.27 5.01 5.16
N LEU A 32 -0.41 4.39 6.11
CA LEU A 32 -0.87 3.00 6.05
C LEU A 32 -1.99 2.81 5.01
N THR A 33 -2.76 3.86 4.76
CA THR A 33 -3.90 3.84 3.83
C THR A 33 -3.50 4.17 2.39
N ARG A 34 -2.19 4.21 2.08
CA ARG A 34 -1.70 4.65 0.77
C ARG A 34 -2.03 3.64 -0.32
N GLU A 35 -2.81 4.06 -1.31
CA GLU A 35 -3.18 3.25 -2.48
C GLU A 35 -2.29 3.61 -3.70
N SER A 36 -0.95 3.48 -3.59
CA SER A 36 -0.01 3.97 -4.62
C SER A 36 -0.21 3.30 -5.99
N TRP A 37 -0.76 2.08 -6.02
CA TRP A 37 -1.12 1.38 -7.26
C TRP A 37 -2.09 2.18 -8.13
N LYS A 38 -3.05 2.93 -7.54
CA LYS A 38 -4.01 3.75 -8.30
C LYS A 38 -3.33 4.89 -9.02
N THR A 39 -2.37 5.54 -8.35
CA THR A 39 -1.57 6.61 -8.96
C THR A 39 -0.71 6.06 -10.10
N LEU A 40 -0.17 4.85 -9.95
CA LEU A 40 0.59 4.19 -11.02
C LEU A 40 -0.29 3.78 -12.19
N GLU A 41 -1.51 3.32 -11.95
CA GLU A 41 -2.50 3.00 -13.00
C GLU A 41 -3.00 4.24 -13.75
N GLN A 42 -3.15 5.37 -13.05
CA GLN A 42 -3.51 6.66 -13.65
C GLN A 42 -2.35 7.31 -14.39
N ALA A 43 -1.12 6.95 -14.05
CA ALA A 43 0.05 7.38 -14.81
C ALA A 43 0.06 6.63 -16.15
N SER A 44 0.04 7.37 -17.26
CA SER A 44 0.03 6.83 -18.63
C SER A 44 1.35 6.17 -19.04
N PHE A 45 1.77 5.14 -18.30
CA PHE A 45 2.90 4.29 -18.65
C PHE A 45 2.56 3.42 -19.86
N SER A 46 3.51 3.25 -20.77
CA SER A 46 3.38 2.39 -21.94
C SER A 46 3.20 0.91 -21.57
N LYS A 47 3.81 0.47 -20.46
CA LYS A 47 3.58 -0.86 -19.86
C LYS A 47 3.60 -0.76 -18.35
N LEU A 48 2.54 -1.23 -17.69
CA LEU A 48 2.46 -1.33 -16.23
C LEU A 48 2.15 -2.77 -15.84
N LYS A 49 3.00 -3.37 -14.99
CA LYS A 49 2.73 -4.67 -14.38
C LYS A 49 2.89 -4.52 -12.88
N LEU A 50 1.78 -4.61 -12.14
CA LEU A 50 1.73 -4.56 -10.68
C LEU A 50 1.14 -5.86 -10.14
N GLN A 51 1.66 -6.32 -9.02
CA GLN A 51 1.17 -7.48 -8.29
C GLN A 51 1.06 -7.13 -6.81
N HIS A 52 -0.09 -7.46 -6.22
CA HIS A 52 -0.33 -7.34 -4.79
C HIS A 52 0.19 -8.60 -4.11
N ILE A 53 1.00 -8.42 -3.08
CA ILE A 53 1.58 -9.48 -2.27
C ILE A 53 1.39 -9.17 -0.80
N GLN A 54 1.30 -10.21 0.03
CA GLN A 54 1.44 -10.05 1.48
C GLN A 54 2.87 -10.39 1.87
N ALA A 55 3.63 -9.38 2.29
CA ALA A 55 4.98 -9.58 2.78
C ALA A 55 4.96 -10.39 4.08
N PRO A 56 5.94 -11.29 4.32
CA PRO A 56 6.03 -12.10 5.53
C PRO A 56 6.55 -11.28 6.72
N LEU A 57 5.84 -10.19 7.05
CA LEU A 57 6.16 -9.29 8.16
C LEU A 57 5.35 -9.66 9.40
N SER A 58 5.97 -9.52 10.58
CA SER A 58 5.30 -9.78 11.87
C SER A 58 4.13 -8.84 12.10
N TRP A 59 4.18 -7.60 11.60
CA TRP A 59 3.08 -6.63 11.70
C TRP A 59 2.06 -6.78 10.58
N THR A 60 0.83 -7.17 10.92
CA THR A 60 -0.29 -7.35 9.99
C THR A 60 -0.64 -6.08 9.20
N LEU A 61 -0.57 -4.91 9.85
CA LEU A 61 -0.93 -3.61 9.24
C LEU A 61 -0.04 -3.23 8.05
N VAL A 62 1.22 -3.66 8.05
CA VAL A 62 2.16 -3.34 6.97
C VAL A 62 2.40 -4.51 6.01
N ARG A 63 1.72 -5.65 6.18
CA ARG A 63 1.88 -6.79 5.27
C ARG A 63 1.53 -6.49 3.80
N PRO A 64 0.46 -5.75 3.48
CA PRO A 64 0.08 -5.55 2.09
C PRO A 64 1.12 -4.70 1.39
N HIS A 65 1.62 -5.22 0.27
CA HIS A 65 2.65 -4.59 -0.55
C HIS A 65 2.33 -4.76 -2.03
N ILE A 66 2.82 -3.85 -2.86
CA ILE A 66 2.87 -4.02 -4.31
C ILE A 66 4.31 -4.20 -4.80
N TYR A 67 4.43 -5.00 -5.84
CA TYR A 67 5.68 -5.21 -6.58
C TYR A 67 5.41 -5.24 -8.08
N GLY A 68 6.39 -4.79 -8.87
CA GLY A 68 6.27 -4.79 -10.31
C GLY A 68 7.21 -3.82 -11.00
N TYR A 69 6.91 -3.54 -12.27
CA TYR A 69 7.64 -2.58 -13.08
C TYR A 69 6.69 -1.74 -13.93
N ALA A 70 7.15 -0.52 -14.25
CA ALA A 70 6.50 0.40 -15.16
C ALA A 70 7.51 0.85 -16.21
N VAL A 71 7.07 0.96 -17.46
CA VAL A 71 7.85 1.48 -18.59
C VAL A 71 7.11 2.69 -19.12
N LYS A 72 7.81 3.83 -19.20
CA LYS A 72 7.28 5.08 -19.76
C LYS A 72 7.54 5.11 -21.25
#